data_AF-A0A0F4JU06-F1
#
_entry.id   AF-A0A0F4JU06-F1
#
_cell.length_a   1.000
_cell.length_b   1.000
_cell.length_c   1.000
_cell.angle_alpha   90.00
_cell.angle_beta   90.00
_cell.angle_gamma   90.00
#
_symmetry.space_group_name_H-M   'P 1'
#
loop_
_entity.id
_entity.type
_entity.pdbx_description
1 polymer ?
#
loop_
_entity_poly.entity_id
_entity_poly.type
_entity_poly.pdbx_seq_one_letter_code
_entity_poly.pdbx_strand_id
1 'polypeptide(L)'
;APDTLSALGRDEALLVLGGRRIVLGRRHSEILALLAQHPEGLTGEELAYALYEEESVAAVTLRAEMSRLRAVLGAGVLLSRPYRTAAPLEADFAAVTRHLAAGAVSAALTRYPGPLLPGSSAPGIVRLRRRIEDQARAAVIARADVGLLSDWVCSPWGADDPAVWRALASALPPRDRPAALARVRSLDAELGAGPGPGPGAGRATFPQPARS
;
A
#
# COMPACT_ATOMS: atom_id res chain seq x y z
N ALA A 1 -19.56 -8.76 17.34
CA ALA A 1 -18.30 -8.95 16.59
C ALA A 1 -17.45 -7.71 16.82
N PRO A 2 -16.11 -7.83 16.87
CA PRO A 2 -15.25 -6.64 16.91
C PRO A 2 -15.45 -5.80 15.65
N ASP A 3 -15.19 -4.51 15.77
CA ASP A 3 -15.18 -3.61 14.61
C ASP A 3 -13.95 -3.92 13.75
N THR A 4 -14.12 -3.91 12.42
CA THR A 4 -13.05 -4.33 11.50
C THR A 4 -12.83 -3.32 10.39
N LEU A 5 -11.57 -3.16 9.96
CA LEU A 5 -11.18 -2.37 8.81
C LEU A 5 -10.54 -3.28 7.75
N SER A 6 -11.13 -3.33 6.56
CA SER A 6 -10.51 -3.96 5.40
C SER A 6 -9.97 -2.89 4.46
N ALA A 7 -8.66 -2.86 4.25
CA ALA A 7 -7.97 -1.85 3.44
C ALA A 7 -6.93 -2.44 2.47
N LEU A 8 -6.66 -3.75 2.55
CA LEU A 8 -5.79 -4.45 1.59
C LEU A 8 -6.52 -4.69 0.25
N GLY A 9 -5.77 -4.53 -0.84
CA GLY A 9 -6.20 -4.80 -2.21
C GLY A 9 -7.32 -3.89 -2.73
N ARG A 10 -7.51 -2.70 -2.15
CA ARG A 10 -8.61 -1.78 -2.50
C ARG A 10 -8.26 -0.33 -2.26
N ASP A 11 -8.76 0.57 -3.10
CA ASP A 11 -8.51 2.01 -2.96
C ASP A 11 -9.34 2.69 -1.85
N GLU A 12 -10.46 2.06 -1.49
CA GLU A 12 -11.41 2.56 -0.51
C GLU A 12 -11.65 1.48 0.55
N ALA A 13 -11.39 1.82 1.80
CA ALA A 13 -11.50 0.88 2.91
C ALA A 13 -12.97 0.59 3.24
N LEU A 14 -13.22 -0.65 3.63
CA LEU A 14 -14.50 -1.09 4.16
C LEU A 14 -14.39 -1.15 5.68
N LEU A 15 -15.20 -0.35 6.36
CA LEU A 15 -15.35 -0.40 7.81
C LEU A 15 -16.61 -1.19 8.16
N VAL A 16 -16.48 -2.12 9.12
CA VAL A 16 -17.62 -2.74 9.80
C VAL A 16 -17.62 -2.19 11.22
N LEU A 17 -18.64 -1.41 11.55
CA LEU A 17 -18.78 -0.74 12.85
C LEU A 17 -20.13 -1.11 13.45
N GLY A 18 -20.15 -1.81 14.59
CA GLY A 18 -21.39 -2.26 15.23
C GLY A 18 -22.26 -3.12 14.31
N GLY A 19 -21.64 -3.90 13.41
CA GLY A 19 -22.33 -4.70 12.39
C GLY A 19 -22.76 -3.93 11.13
N ARG A 20 -22.65 -2.60 11.11
CA ARG A 20 -22.94 -1.76 9.93
C ARG A 20 -21.73 -1.70 9.01
N ARG A 21 -21.94 -1.96 7.71
CA ARG A 21 -20.92 -1.85 6.66
C ARG A 21 -20.89 -0.43 6.09
N ILE A 22 -19.72 0.18 6.03
CA ILE A 22 -19.50 1.55 5.55
C ILE A 22 -18.32 1.52 4.58
N VAL A 23 -18.55 1.90 3.32
CA VAL A 23 -17.47 2.16 2.36
C VAL A 23 -16.98 3.59 2.59
N LEU A 24 -15.69 3.74 2.88
CA LEU A 24 -15.08 5.02 3.18
C LEU A 24 -14.53 5.64 1.90
N GLY A 25 -14.73 6.94 1.71
CA GLY A 25 -13.99 7.66 0.68
C GLY A 25 -12.47 7.59 0.91
N ARG A 26 -11.68 7.82 -0.14
CA ARG A 26 -10.21 7.70 -0.11
C ARG A 26 -9.55 8.34 1.11
N ARG A 27 -9.79 9.64 1.35
CA ARG A 27 -9.17 10.37 2.48
C ARG A 27 -9.54 9.79 3.85
N HIS A 28 -10.80 9.38 4.02
CA HIS A 28 -11.26 8.74 5.25
C HIS A 28 -10.67 7.35 5.45
N SER A 29 -10.42 6.62 4.36
CA SER A 29 -9.73 5.32 4.37
C SER A 29 -8.30 5.47 4.88
N GLU A 30 -7.58 6.48 4.38
CA GLU A 30 -6.21 6.79 4.82
C GLU A 30 -6.18 7.17 6.30
N ILE A 31 -7.07 8.06 6.73
CA ILE A 31 -7.19 8.47 8.15
C ILE A 31 -7.41 7.23 9.03
N LEU A 32 -8.41 6.40 8.72
CA LEU A 32 -8.71 5.23 9.56
C LEU A 32 -7.62 4.16 9.51
N ALA A 33 -6.96 3.94 8.38
CA ALA A 33 -5.82 3.03 8.31
C ALA A 33 -4.65 3.51 9.20
N LEU A 34 -4.33 4.81 9.17
CA LEU A 34 -3.31 5.38 10.04
C LEU A 34 -3.70 5.28 11.52
N LEU A 35 -4.94 5.60 11.88
CA LEU A 35 -5.39 5.49 13.27
C LEU A 35 -5.46 4.03 13.75
N ALA A 36 -5.79 3.07 12.89
CA ALA A 36 -5.77 1.65 13.23
C ALA A 36 -4.34 1.12 13.42
N GLN A 37 -3.36 1.68 12.70
CA GLN A 37 -1.93 1.38 12.90
C GLN A 37 -1.38 1.97 14.20
N HIS A 38 -2.01 3.03 14.72
CA HIS A 38 -1.59 3.80 15.89
C HIS A 38 -2.70 3.83 16.95
N PRO A 39 -2.98 2.71 17.64
CA PRO A 39 -4.04 2.65 18.66
C PRO A 39 -3.82 3.61 19.84
N GLU A 40 -2.56 3.96 20.14
CA GLU A 40 -2.18 5.02 21.08
C GLU A 40 -2.66 6.42 20.66
N GLY A 41 -2.88 6.60 19.36
CA GLY A 41 -3.34 7.81 18.72
C GLY A 41 -2.22 8.67 18.14
N LEU A 42 -2.61 9.54 17.22
CA LEU A 42 -1.76 10.53 16.57
C LEU A 42 -2.20 11.94 16.95
N THR A 43 -1.24 12.81 17.24
CA THR A 43 -1.51 14.25 17.32
C THR A 43 -2.01 14.78 15.96
N GLY A 44 -2.59 15.98 15.97
CA GLY A 44 -3.04 16.59 14.72
C GLY A 44 -1.90 16.84 13.73
N GLU A 45 -0.71 17.13 14.23
CA GLU A 45 0.50 17.36 13.44
C GLU A 45 1.04 16.05 12.84
N GLU A 46 1.18 15.00 13.65
CA GLU A 46 1.62 13.69 13.16
C GLU A 46 0.67 13.12 12.11
N LEU A 47 -0.64 13.23 12.34
CA LEU A 47 -1.64 12.77 11.38
C LEU A 47 -1.62 13.61 10.10
N ALA A 48 -1.43 14.93 10.21
CA ALA A 48 -1.26 15.80 9.04
C ALA A 48 -0.02 15.40 8.23
N TYR A 49 1.12 15.22 8.87
CA TYR A 49 2.38 14.79 8.24
C TYR A 49 2.27 13.41 7.57
N ALA A 50 1.46 12.52 8.15
CA ALA A 50 1.20 11.21 7.55
C ALA A 50 0.26 11.28 6.32
N LEU A 51 -0.53 12.34 6.16
CA LEU A 51 -1.56 12.45 5.12
C LEU A 51 -1.19 13.36 3.95
N TYR A 52 -0.36 14.38 4.19
CA TYR A 52 -0.07 15.44 3.23
C TYR A 52 1.44 15.62 3.06
N GLU A 53 1.89 15.87 1.82
CA GLU A 53 3.28 16.21 1.52
C GLU A 53 3.60 17.68 1.81
N GLU A 54 2.61 18.57 1.63
CA GLU A 54 2.75 20.02 1.86
C GLU A 54 2.01 20.47 3.13
N GLU A 55 2.76 21.10 4.03
CA GLU A 55 2.33 21.39 5.40
C GLU A 55 1.40 22.62 5.53
N SER A 56 1.47 23.54 4.55
CA SER A 56 0.87 24.88 4.64
C SER A 56 -0.67 24.91 4.68
N VAL A 57 -1.36 23.81 4.30
CA VAL A 57 -2.83 23.70 4.27
C VAL A 57 -3.36 22.53 5.11
N ALA A 58 -2.47 21.78 5.77
CA ALA A 58 -2.80 20.47 6.32
C ALA A 58 -3.72 20.53 7.56
N ALA A 59 -3.54 21.51 8.45
CA ALA A 59 -4.26 21.54 9.73
C ALA A 59 -5.76 21.88 9.60
N VAL A 60 -6.12 22.85 8.73
CA VAL A 60 -7.53 23.22 8.51
C VAL A 60 -8.25 22.11 7.77
N THR A 61 -7.62 21.57 6.71
CA THR A 61 -8.15 20.44 5.94
C THR A 61 -8.36 19.22 6.83
N LEU A 62 -7.38 18.88 7.68
CA LEU A 62 -7.50 17.76 8.61
C LEU A 62 -8.68 17.91 9.57
N ARG A 63 -8.89 19.09 10.17
CA ARG A 63 -10.05 19.30 11.06
C ARG A 63 -11.37 19.13 10.31
N ALA A 64 -11.45 19.60 9.07
CA ALA A 64 -12.64 19.45 8.24
C ALA A 64 -12.91 17.98 7.88
N GLU A 65 -11.87 17.22 7.50
CA GLU A 65 -11.99 15.77 7.25
C GLU A 65 -12.40 15.01 8.51
N MET A 66 -11.78 15.31 9.65
CA MET A 66 -12.15 14.67 10.93
C MET A 66 -13.61 14.98 11.32
N SER A 67 -14.10 16.18 11.04
CA SER A 67 -15.50 16.55 11.26
C SER A 67 -16.43 15.73 10.37
N ARG A 68 -16.15 15.66 9.06
CA ARG A 68 -16.91 14.85 8.11
C ARG A 68 -16.91 13.36 8.47
N LEU A 69 -15.75 12.84 8.83
CA LEU A 69 -15.61 11.44 9.22
C LEU A 69 -16.45 11.13 10.46
N ARG A 70 -16.46 12.00 11.47
CA ARG A 70 -17.33 11.83 12.66
C ARG A 70 -18.81 11.85 12.30
N ALA A 71 -19.24 12.66 11.34
CA ALA A 71 -20.62 12.66 10.88
C ALA A 71 -21.02 11.31 10.25
N VAL A 72 -20.10 10.65 9.54
CA VAL A 72 -20.33 9.32 8.94
C VAL A 72 -20.34 8.21 9.99
N LEU A 73 -19.37 8.23 10.90
CA LEU A 73 -19.17 7.15 11.88
C LEU A 73 -20.12 7.23 13.08
N GLY A 74 -20.55 8.44 13.42
CA GLY A 74 -21.28 8.73 14.65
C GLY A 74 -20.37 9.35 15.72
N ALA A 75 -21.00 10.11 16.61
CA ALA A 75 -20.31 10.70 17.76
C ALA A 75 -19.75 9.58 18.65
N GLY A 76 -18.52 9.79 19.15
CA GLY A 76 -17.87 8.86 20.10
C GLY A 76 -17.00 7.77 19.47
N VAL A 77 -17.03 7.57 18.15
CA VAL A 77 -16.15 6.57 17.48
C VAL A 77 -14.71 7.05 17.41
N LEU A 78 -14.51 8.35 17.17
CA LEU A 78 -13.20 8.97 17.04
C LEU A 78 -12.98 10.00 18.15
N LEU A 79 -11.99 9.72 18.98
CA LEU A 79 -11.52 10.61 20.03
C LEU A 79 -10.61 11.70 19.44
N SER A 80 -10.35 12.74 20.21
CA SER A 80 -9.41 13.82 19.86
C SER A 80 -8.37 13.97 20.95
N ARG A 81 -7.20 14.50 20.59
CA ARG A 81 -6.09 14.86 21.50
C ARG A 81 -5.60 13.66 22.35
N PRO A 82 -4.88 12.69 21.76
CA PRO A 82 -4.62 12.52 20.33
C PRO A 82 -5.83 11.94 19.57
N TYR A 83 -5.85 12.10 18.25
CA TYR A 83 -6.82 11.42 17.39
C TYR A 83 -6.59 9.91 17.46
N ARG A 84 -7.64 9.15 17.79
CA ARG A 84 -7.64 7.69 17.84
C ARG A 84 -9.07 7.15 17.76
N THR A 85 -9.20 5.86 17.49
CA THR A 85 -10.48 5.16 17.66
C THR A 85 -10.79 4.99 19.15
N ALA A 86 -12.06 5.07 19.52
CA ALA A 86 -12.46 4.90 20.93
C ALA A 86 -12.36 3.46 21.42
N ALA A 87 -12.45 2.50 20.49
CA ALA A 87 -12.22 1.08 20.71
C ALA A 87 -11.19 0.55 19.69
N PRO A 88 -10.48 -0.55 19.99
CA PRO A 88 -9.60 -1.20 19.04
C PRO A 88 -10.34 -1.58 17.75
N LEU A 89 -9.72 -1.28 16.61
CA LEU A 89 -10.22 -1.61 15.28
C LEU A 89 -9.35 -2.71 14.69
N GLU A 90 -9.92 -3.89 14.42
CA GLU A 90 -9.17 -5.00 13.83
C GLU A 90 -8.97 -4.72 12.34
N ALA A 91 -7.76 -4.28 11.98
CA ALA A 91 -7.38 -4.04 10.60
C ALA A 91 -6.76 -5.28 9.94
N ASP A 92 -7.16 -5.57 8.70
CA ASP A 92 -6.65 -6.70 7.92
C ASP A 92 -5.12 -6.67 7.75
N PHE A 93 -4.55 -5.50 7.47
CA PHE A 93 -3.10 -5.31 7.36
C PHE A 93 -2.36 -5.54 8.69
N ALA A 94 -2.97 -5.20 9.83
CA ALA A 94 -2.39 -5.48 11.14
C ALA A 94 -2.38 -6.99 11.43
N ALA A 95 -3.45 -7.70 11.05
CA ALA A 95 -3.51 -9.15 11.15
C ALA A 95 -2.45 -9.84 10.28
N VAL A 96 -2.27 -9.41 9.03
CA VAL A 96 -1.20 -9.90 8.14
C VAL A 96 0.17 -9.68 8.78
N THR A 97 0.43 -8.48 9.29
CA THR A 97 1.71 -8.13 9.92
C THR A 97 2.00 -9.01 11.15
N ARG A 98 0.99 -9.28 12.00
CA ARG A 98 1.12 -10.22 13.13
C ARG A 98 1.46 -11.64 12.67
N HIS A 99 0.80 -12.14 11.62
CA HIS A 99 1.08 -13.47 11.08
C HIS A 99 2.51 -13.56 10.51
N LEU A 100 2.96 -12.53 9.78
CA LEU A 100 4.34 -12.46 9.29
C LEU A 100 5.35 -12.45 10.45
N ALA A 101 5.11 -11.64 11.48
CA ALA A 101 5.96 -11.58 12.67
C ALA A 101 6.02 -12.91 13.44
N ALA A 102 4.94 -13.69 13.43
CA ALA A 102 4.89 -15.02 14.02
C ALA A 102 5.46 -16.13 13.10
N GLY A 103 5.97 -15.80 11.91
CA GLY A 103 6.46 -16.78 10.93
C GLY A 103 5.36 -17.59 10.24
N ALA A 104 4.08 -17.24 10.43
CA ALA A 104 2.93 -17.90 9.83
C ALA A 104 2.70 -17.42 8.38
N VAL A 105 3.70 -17.59 7.52
CA VAL A 105 3.76 -17.00 6.16
C VAL A 105 2.57 -17.41 5.30
N SER A 106 2.22 -18.70 5.25
CA SER A 106 1.07 -19.17 4.46
C SER A 106 -0.24 -18.52 4.91
N ALA A 107 -0.47 -18.42 6.22
CA ALA A 107 -1.66 -17.78 6.78
C ALA A 107 -1.70 -16.27 6.49
N ALA A 108 -0.55 -15.61 6.49
CA ALA A 108 -0.42 -14.21 6.10
C ALA A 108 -0.81 -14.00 4.63
N LEU A 109 -0.25 -14.79 3.71
CA LEU A 109 -0.51 -14.65 2.28
C LEU A 109 -1.96 -14.95 1.89
N THR A 110 -2.59 -15.96 2.49
CA THR A 110 -4.03 -16.22 2.28
C THR A 110 -4.90 -15.01 2.63
N ARG A 111 -4.43 -14.15 3.54
CA ARG A 111 -5.14 -12.94 4.00
C ARG A 111 -4.63 -11.66 3.33
N TYR A 112 -3.72 -11.76 2.37
CA TYR A 112 -3.13 -10.62 1.67
C TYR A 112 -3.68 -10.54 0.23
N PRO A 113 -4.87 -9.95 0.01
CA PRO A 113 -5.46 -9.83 -1.32
C PRO A 113 -4.70 -8.82 -2.21
N GLY A 114 -3.84 -7.99 -1.61
CA GLY A 114 -3.01 -7.02 -2.30
C GLY A 114 -2.52 -5.90 -1.39
N PRO A 115 -1.84 -4.90 -1.97
CA PRO A 115 -1.29 -3.73 -1.29
C PRO A 115 -2.31 -2.99 -0.43
N LEU A 116 -1.84 -2.36 0.64
CA LEU A 116 -2.64 -1.43 1.42
C LEU A 116 -2.96 -0.18 0.59
N LEU A 117 -4.25 0.09 0.34
CA LEU A 117 -4.74 1.29 -0.33
C LEU A 117 -3.90 1.67 -1.58
N PRO A 118 -3.83 0.82 -2.63
CA PRO A 118 -2.88 0.94 -3.74
C PRO A 118 -2.92 2.32 -4.43
N GLY A 119 -4.11 2.91 -4.60
CA GLY A 119 -4.29 4.25 -5.17
C GLY A 119 -3.97 5.44 -4.27
N SER A 120 -3.55 5.22 -3.01
CA SER A 120 -3.15 6.30 -2.09
C SER A 120 -1.71 6.75 -2.31
N SER A 121 -1.51 8.07 -2.32
CA SER A 121 -0.23 8.75 -2.29
C SER A 121 0.11 9.36 -0.92
N ALA A 122 -0.76 9.18 0.10
CA ALA A 122 -0.51 9.72 1.43
C ALA A 122 0.81 9.17 1.99
N PRO A 123 1.76 10.03 2.45
CA PRO A 123 3.10 9.58 2.81
C PRO A 123 3.13 8.45 3.85
N GLY A 124 2.27 8.53 4.87
CA GLY A 124 2.15 7.51 5.91
C GLY A 124 1.62 6.18 5.38
N ILE A 125 0.65 6.22 4.46
CA ILE A 125 0.09 5.02 3.82
C ILE A 125 1.11 4.38 2.88
N VAL A 126 1.84 5.17 2.09
CA VAL A 126 2.89 4.67 1.21
C VAL A 126 3.99 3.97 2.02
N ARG A 127 4.43 4.58 3.14
CA ARG A 127 5.41 3.97 4.05
C ARG A 127 4.89 2.67 4.67
N LEU A 128 3.65 2.66 5.15
CA LEU A 128 3.04 1.49 5.76
C LEU A 128 2.86 0.35 4.74
N ARG A 129 2.35 0.66 3.54
CA ARG A 129 2.22 -0.28 2.42
C ARG A 129 3.55 -0.94 2.10
N ARG A 130 4.61 -0.15 1.87
CA ARG A 130 5.96 -0.66 1.58
C ARG A 130 6.47 -1.57 2.68
N ARG A 131 6.29 -1.18 3.95
CA ARG A 131 6.72 -2.00 5.09
C ARG A 131 6.04 -3.38 5.10
N ILE A 132 4.74 -3.43 4.86
CA ILE A 132 3.98 -4.69 4.81
C ILE A 132 4.44 -5.55 3.62
N GLU A 133 4.59 -4.92 2.45
CA GLU A 133 5.06 -5.59 1.22
C GLU A 133 6.46 -6.17 1.39
N ASP A 134 7.41 -5.39 1.93
CA ASP A 134 8.78 -5.82 2.15
C ASP A 134 8.85 -6.97 3.16
N GLN A 135 8.05 -6.92 4.23
CA GLN A 135 7.95 -8.01 5.20
C GLN A 135 7.39 -9.28 4.56
N ALA A 136 6.33 -9.17 3.75
CA ALA A 136 5.72 -10.30 3.07
C ALA A 136 6.67 -10.91 2.04
N ARG A 137 7.31 -10.07 1.21
CA ARG A 137 8.34 -10.48 0.24
C ARG A 137 9.48 -11.22 0.93
N ALA A 138 10.05 -10.64 1.98
CA ALA A 138 11.16 -11.24 2.71
C ALA A 138 10.76 -12.60 3.31
N ALA A 139 9.56 -12.70 3.89
CA ALA A 139 9.05 -13.94 4.46
C ALA A 139 8.86 -15.05 3.41
N VAL A 140 8.32 -14.70 2.24
CA VAL A 140 8.10 -15.63 1.12
C VAL A 140 9.43 -16.13 0.55
N ILE A 141 10.37 -15.22 0.30
CA ILE A 141 11.72 -15.56 -0.18
C ILE A 141 12.43 -16.47 0.83
N ALA A 142 12.39 -16.12 2.12
CA ALA A 142 13.05 -16.90 3.16
C ALA A 142 12.45 -18.30 3.33
N ARG A 143 11.14 -18.46 3.09
CA ARG A 143 10.47 -19.77 3.16
C ARG A 143 10.87 -20.68 2.00
N ALA A 144 11.24 -20.10 0.85
CA ALA A 144 11.66 -20.81 -0.36
C ALA A 144 10.68 -21.89 -0.84
N ASP A 145 9.40 -21.75 -0.49
CA ASP A 145 8.34 -22.68 -0.89
C ASP A 145 7.86 -22.34 -2.30
N VAL A 146 7.92 -23.31 -3.21
CA VAL A 146 7.55 -23.11 -4.62
C VAL A 146 6.11 -22.61 -4.77
N GLY A 147 5.17 -23.12 -3.97
CA GLY A 147 3.78 -22.70 -4.02
C GLY A 147 3.61 -21.23 -3.64
N LEU A 148 4.17 -20.82 -2.50
CA LEU A 148 4.09 -19.42 -2.05
C LEU A 148 4.81 -18.46 -2.99
N LEU A 149 5.95 -18.87 -3.55
CA LEU A 149 6.69 -18.10 -4.54
C LEU A 149 5.88 -17.94 -5.84
N SER A 150 5.24 -19.02 -6.31
CA SER A 150 4.35 -19.00 -7.47
C SER A 150 3.13 -18.13 -7.25
N ASP A 151 2.45 -18.26 -6.11
CA ASP A 151 1.28 -17.45 -5.75
C ASP A 151 1.62 -15.94 -5.77
N TRP A 152 2.81 -15.58 -5.25
CA TRP A 152 3.27 -14.19 -5.27
C TRP A 152 3.46 -13.66 -6.70
N VAL A 153 4.23 -14.36 -7.54
CA VAL A 153 4.55 -13.89 -8.90
C VAL A 153 3.37 -13.99 -9.87
N CYS A 154 2.37 -14.81 -9.56
CA CYS A 154 1.11 -14.86 -10.31
C CYS A 154 0.10 -13.82 -9.83
N SER A 155 0.35 -13.13 -8.71
CA SER A 155 -0.51 -12.04 -8.25
C SER A 155 -0.29 -10.77 -9.08
N PRO A 156 -1.33 -9.91 -9.24
CA PRO A 156 -1.21 -8.65 -9.99
C PRO A 156 -0.12 -7.71 -9.46
N TRP A 157 0.24 -7.84 -8.19
CA TRP A 157 1.14 -6.94 -7.48
C TRP A 157 2.56 -7.49 -7.35
N GLY A 158 2.74 -8.80 -7.50
CA GLY A 158 4.01 -9.50 -7.37
C GLY A 158 4.62 -9.96 -8.70
N ALA A 159 3.90 -9.81 -9.81
CA ALA A 159 4.33 -10.24 -11.14
C ALA A 159 5.64 -9.61 -11.62
N ASP A 160 5.92 -8.40 -11.14
CA ASP A 160 7.11 -7.62 -11.52
C ASP A 160 8.16 -7.59 -10.39
N ASP A 161 8.17 -8.60 -9.53
CA ASP A 161 9.12 -8.72 -8.41
C ASP A 161 10.34 -9.56 -8.79
N PRO A 162 11.47 -8.95 -9.21
CA PRO A 162 12.63 -9.71 -9.66
C PRO A 162 13.27 -10.51 -8.52
N ALA A 163 13.15 -10.07 -7.27
CA ALA A 163 13.73 -10.79 -6.14
C ALA A 163 12.99 -12.12 -5.92
N VAL A 164 11.66 -12.10 -5.98
CA VAL A 164 10.85 -13.32 -5.83
C VAL A 164 11.00 -14.25 -7.04
N TRP A 165 11.07 -13.71 -8.26
CA TRP A 165 11.35 -14.53 -9.45
C TRP A 165 12.71 -15.24 -9.37
N ARG A 166 13.75 -14.60 -8.85
CA ARG A 166 15.07 -15.24 -8.61
C ARG A 166 14.98 -16.35 -7.56
N ALA A 167 14.24 -16.11 -6.48
CA ALA A 167 14.00 -17.13 -5.45
C ALA A 167 13.23 -18.34 -6.04
N LEU A 168 12.19 -18.09 -6.83
CA LEU A 168 11.44 -19.13 -7.54
C LEU A 168 12.32 -19.94 -8.49
N ALA A 169 13.12 -19.28 -9.32
CA ALA A 169 14.05 -19.98 -10.23
C ALA A 169 15.04 -20.89 -9.48
N SER A 170 15.46 -20.47 -8.29
CA SER A 170 16.39 -21.23 -7.45
C SER A 170 15.72 -22.46 -6.82
N ALA A 171 14.44 -22.35 -6.45
CA ALA A 171 13.66 -23.44 -5.84
C ALA A 171 13.10 -24.44 -6.88
N LEU A 172 12.93 -24.03 -8.14
CA LEU A 172 12.34 -24.87 -9.19
C LEU A 172 13.25 -26.03 -9.64
N PRO A 173 12.65 -27.16 -10.07
CA PRO A 173 13.37 -28.23 -10.77
C PRO A 173 14.07 -27.73 -12.05
N PRO A 174 15.13 -28.42 -12.52
CA PRO A 174 15.90 -27.98 -13.70
C PRO A 174 15.07 -27.76 -14.97
N ARG A 175 13.98 -28.51 -15.15
CA ARG A 175 13.09 -28.39 -16.31
C ARG A 175 12.32 -27.06 -16.35
N ASP A 176 11.97 -26.49 -15.20
CA ASP A 176 11.08 -25.32 -15.08
C ASP A 176 11.88 -24.02 -14.86
N ARG A 177 13.14 -24.14 -14.41
CA ARG A 177 14.06 -23.03 -14.14
C ARG A 177 14.31 -22.07 -15.32
N PRO A 178 14.47 -22.52 -16.59
CA PRO A 178 14.77 -21.61 -17.69
C PRO A 178 13.71 -20.53 -17.92
N ALA A 179 12.42 -20.86 -17.73
CA ALA A 179 11.33 -19.92 -17.89
C ALA A 179 11.36 -18.81 -16.82
N ALA A 180 11.55 -19.18 -15.54
CA ALA A 180 11.66 -18.22 -14.45
C ALA A 180 12.89 -17.30 -14.64
N LEU A 181 14.04 -17.84 -15.06
CA LEU A 181 15.24 -17.03 -15.35
C LEU A 181 15.05 -16.09 -16.55
N ALA A 182 14.27 -16.49 -17.56
CA ALA A 182 13.93 -15.61 -18.67
C ALA A 182 13.11 -14.41 -18.19
N ARG A 183 12.16 -14.61 -17.26
CA ARG A 183 11.40 -13.51 -16.66
C ARG A 183 12.28 -12.58 -15.83
N VAL A 184 13.20 -13.12 -15.02
CA VAL A 184 14.19 -12.31 -14.30
C VAL A 184 14.96 -11.39 -15.25
N ARG A 185 15.49 -11.93 -16.37
CA ARG A 185 16.23 -11.12 -17.35
C ARG A 185 15.38 -10.02 -17.98
N SER A 186 14.10 -10.28 -18.25
CA SER A 186 13.16 -9.26 -18.74
C SER A 186 13.02 -8.12 -17.75
N LEU A 187 12.75 -8.45 -16.47
CA LEU A 187 12.58 -7.46 -15.41
C LEU A 187 13.85 -6.65 -15.15
N ASP A 188 15.01 -7.31 -15.15
CA ASP A 188 16.31 -6.63 -14.98
C ASP A 188 16.58 -5.65 -16.16
N ALA A 189 16.19 -6.02 -17.38
CA ALA A 189 16.32 -5.12 -18.55
C ALA A 189 15.33 -3.94 -18.49
N GLU A 190 14.08 -4.17 -18.07
CA GLU A 190 13.08 -3.11 -17.87
C GLU A 190 13.52 -2.10 -16.81
N LEU A 191 14.08 -2.57 -15.69
CA LEU A 191 14.59 -1.71 -14.61
C LEU A 191 15.90 -0.99 -14.99
N GLY A 192 16.78 -1.66 -15.73
CA GLY A 192 18.05 -1.08 -16.21
C GLY A 192 17.88 -0.07 -17.34
N ALA A 193 16.77 -0.13 -18.07
CA ALA A 193 16.49 0.78 -19.19
C ALA A 193 16.17 2.22 -18.73
N GLY A 194 15.74 2.44 -17.47
CA GLY A 194 15.34 3.75 -16.95
C GLY A 194 14.26 4.45 -17.82
N PRO A 195 13.75 5.62 -17.43
CA PRO A 195 13.03 6.45 -18.39
C PRO A 195 14.06 6.92 -19.42
N GLY A 196 14.13 6.25 -20.58
CA GLY A 196 14.86 6.77 -21.73
C GLY A 196 14.44 8.23 -21.98
N PRO A 197 15.35 9.09 -22.51
CA PRO A 197 15.00 10.48 -22.77
C PRO A 197 13.73 10.48 -23.63
N GLY A 198 12.63 11.00 -23.06
CA GLY A 198 11.40 11.21 -23.80
C GLY A 198 11.75 11.96 -25.09
N PRO A 199 11.08 11.66 -26.22
CA PRO A 199 11.45 12.21 -27.51
C PRO A 199 11.54 13.72 -27.38
N GLY A 200 12.79 14.20 -27.37
CA GLY A 200 13.10 15.61 -27.23
C GLY A 200 12.35 16.33 -28.33
N ALA A 201 11.55 17.31 -27.90
CA ALA A 201 10.92 18.28 -28.78
C ALA A 201 11.96 18.72 -29.82
N GLY A 202 11.76 18.27 -31.06
CA GLY A 202 12.46 18.81 -32.20
C GLY A 202 12.19 20.31 -32.18
N ARG A 203 13.23 21.09 -31.85
CA ARG A 203 13.24 22.52 -32.07
C ARG A 203 13.04 22.74 -33.57
N ALA A 204 11.79 22.95 -33.97
CA ALA A 204 11.46 23.50 -35.26
C ALA A 204 11.93 24.97 -35.26
N THR A 205 13.15 25.18 -35.75
CA THR A 205 13.63 26.51 -36.12
C THR A 205 12.88 26.93 -37.38
N PHE A 206 11.80 27.69 -37.23
CA PHE A 206 11.21 28.42 -38.35
C PHE A 206 12.08 29.66 -38.64
N PRO A 207 12.50 29.90 -39.89
CA PRO A 207 13.10 31.17 -40.27
C PRO A 207 12.03 32.27 -40.35
N GLN A 208 12.24 33.40 -39.67
CA GLN A 208 11.42 34.60 -39.82
C GLN A 208 11.68 35.26 -41.19
N PRO A 209 10.65 35.67 -41.94
CA PRO A 209 10.85 36.52 -43.11
C PRO A 209 11.16 37.96 -42.71
N ALA A 210 12.12 38.56 -43.42
CA ALA A 210 12.50 39.96 -43.28
C ALA A 210 11.33 40.87 -43.64
N ARG A 211 11.04 41.84 -42.76
CA ARG A 211 10.11 42.94 -43.06
C ARG A 211 10.85 43.98 -43.91
N SER A 212 10.26 44.32 -45.06
CA SER A 212 10.52 45.55 -45.81
C SER A 212 9.77 46.72 -45.20
#